data_AF-A0AAJ5HT53-F1
#
_entry.id   AF-A0AAJ5HT53-F1
#
_cell.length_a   1.000
_cell.length_b   1.000
_cell.length_c   1.000
_cell.angle_alpha   90.00
_cell.angle_beta   90.00
_cell.angle_gamma   90.00
#
_symmetry.space_group_name_H-M   'P 1'
#
loop_
_entity.id
_entity.type
_entity.pdbx_description
1 polymer ?
#
loop_
_entity_poly.entity_id
_entity_poly.type
_entity_poly.pdbx_seq_one_letter_code
_entity_poly.pdbx_strand_id
1 'polypeptide(L)' 'MFDAPSDSDIAVRIGVSEADVALYRGDTFRLKDGSWLIHFSFAMPQELRQSLTGSFTLLFKMKETGDRRMSELD' A
#
# COMPACT_ATOMS: atom_id res chain seq x y z
N MET A 1 6.54 13.44 -10.18
CA MET A 1 6.44 13.35 -8.72
C MET A 1 5.90 11.97 -8.41
N PHE A 2 6.54 11.20 -7.53
CA PHE A 2 5.93 9.98 -7.01
C PHE A 2 5.12 10.41 -5.80
N ASP A 3 3.81 10.58 -6.01
CA ASP A 3 2.90 10.92 -4.93
C ASP A 3 2.82 9.75 -3.93
N ALA A 4 2.36 10.02 -2.71
CA ALA A 4 2.11 8.93 -1.77
C ALA A 4 1.04 7.98 -2.35
N PRO A 5 1.11 6.66 -2.06
CA PRO A 5 0.08 5.74 -2.51
C PRO A 5 -1.29 6.16 -1.96
N SER A 6 -2.31 6.05 -2.81
CA SER A 6 -3.69 6.33 -2.43
C SER A 6 -4.23 5.24 -1.52
N ASP A 7 -5.31 5.54 -0.80
CA ASP A 7 -5.96 4.55 0.06
C ASP A 7 -6.51 3.38 -0.78
N SER A 8 -7.00 3.65 -1.99
CA SER A 8 -7.42 2.63 -2.96
C SER A 8 -6.28 1.70 -3.38
N ASP A 9 -5.08 2.25 -3.67
CA ASP A 9 -3.90 1.45 -4.03
C ASP A 9 -3.48 0.52 -2.88
N ILE A 10 -3.49 1.06 -1.67
CA ILE A 10 -3.16 0.33 -0.44
C ILE A 10 -4.20 -0.77 -0.20
N ALA A 11 -5.49 -0.45 -0.32
CA ALA A 11 -6.61 -1.37 -0.11
C ALA A 11 -6.52 -2.59 -1.02
N VAL A 12 -6.30 -2.36 -2.32
CA VAL A 12 -6.06 -3.43 -3.31
C VAL A 12 -4.84 -4.27 -2.94
N ARG A 13 -3.78 -3.64 -2.43
CA ARG A 13 -2.53 -4.33 -2.09
C ARG A 13 -2.66 -5.25 -0.88
N ILE A 14 -3.42 -4.85 0.14
CA ILE A 14 -3.55 -5.61 1.40
C ILE A 14 -4.84 -6.42 1.49
N GLY A 15 -5.77 -6.25 0.53
CA GLY A 15 -7.02 -7.02 0.45
C GLY A 15 -8.08 -6.57 1.45
N VAL A 16 -8.14 -5.26 1.75
CA VAL A 16 -9.16 -4.66 2.65
C VAL A 16 -9.93 -3.56 1.92
N SER A 17 -10.95 -2.98 2.55
CA SER A 17 -11.67 -1.88 1.93
C SER A 17 -10.88 -0.57 2.00
N GLU A 18 -11.11 0.34 1.05
CA GLU A 18 -10.54 1.69 1.09
C GLU A 18 -10.95 2.45 2.35
N ALA A 19 -12.17 2.24 2.84
CA ALA A 19 -12.66 2.85 4.07
C ALA A 19 -11.87 2.37 5.30
N ASP A 20 -11.50 1.09 5.35
CA ASP A 20 -10.65 0.56 6.43
C ASP A 20 -9.24 1.15 6.36
N VAL A 21 -8.69 1.32 5.16
CA VAL A 21 -7.40 2.00 4.99
C VAL A 21 -7.50 3.43 5.49
N ALA A 22 -8.48 4.21 5.03
CA ALA A 22 -8.65 5.60 5.45
C ALA A 22 -8.86 5.73 6.97
N LEU A 23 -9.53 4.76 7.60
CA LEU A 23 -9.79 4.75 9.03
C LEU A 23 -8.55 4.42 9.86
N TYR A 24 -7.72 3.50 9.41
CA TYR A 24 -6.61 2.96 10.20
C TYR A 24 -5.23 3.45 9.77
N ARG A 25 -5.09 4.03 8.57
CA ARG A 25 -3.83 4.60 8.09
C ARG A 25 -3.37 5.74 9.01
N GLY A 26 -2.09 5.70 9.34
CA GLY A 26 -1.39 6.77 10.05
C GLY A 26 -0.26 7.34 9.19
N ASP A 27 0.87 7.57 9.84
CA ASP A 27 2.02 8.19 9.20
C ASP A 27 2.51 7.41 7.97
N THR A 28 2.87 8.16 6.93
CA THR A 28 3.36 7.63 5.66
C THR A 28 4.72 8.23 5.37
N PHE A 29 5.75 7.40 5.28
CA PHE A 29 7.13 7.82 5.08
C PHE A 29 7.66 7.32 3.74
N ARG A 30 8.36 8.19 3.01
CA ARG A 30 9.09 7.79 1.81
C ARG A 30 10.50 7.32 2.21
N LEU A 31 10.86 6.12 1.78
CA LEU A 31 12.18 5.54 2.02
C LEU A 31 13.19 5.93 0.93
N LYS A 32 14.48 5.75 1.23
CA LYS A 32 15.59 6.12 0.32
C LYS A 32 15.57 5.34 -1.00
N ASP A 33 15.00 4.14 -1.01
CA ASP A 33 14.85 3.29 -2.20
C ASP A 33 13.61 3.65 -3.05
N GLY A 34 12.89 4.73 -2.67
CA GLY A 34 11.68 5.18 -3.36
C GLY A 34 10.40 4.44 -2.95
N SER A 35 10.49 3.44 -2.08
CA SER A 35 9.31 2.78 -1.51
C SER A 35 8.67 3.62 -0.41
N TRP A 36 7.46 3.23 -0.01
CA TRP A 36 6.69 3.88 1.04
C TRP A 36 6.49 2.94 2.23
N LEU A 37 6.74 3.45 3.43
CA LEU A 37 6.40 2.80 4.67
C LEU A 37 5.13 3.45 5.22
N ILE A 38 4.06 2.68 5.35
CA ILE A 38 2.76 3.16 5.83
C ILE A 38 2.47 2.50 7.17
N HIS A 39 2.20 3.31 8.18
CA HIS A 39 1.81 2.86 9.50
C HIS A 39 0.29 2.69 9.57
N PHE A 40 -0.15 1.67 10.30
CA PHE A 40 -1.55 1.47 10.64
C PHE A 40 -1.73 1.53 12.17
N SER A 41 -2.89 2.02 12.58
CA SER A 41 -3.28 2.11 13.97
C SER A 41 -3.38 0.74 14.63
N PHE A 42 -3.00 0.67 15.91
CA PHE A 42 -3.20 -0.51 16.74
C PHE A 42 -4.68 -0.90 16.88
N ALA A 43 -5.61 0.04 16.63
CA ALA A 43 -7.04 -0.21 16.64
C ALA A 43 -7.56 -1.02 15.44
N MET A 44 -6.74 -1.20 14.39
CA MET A 44 -7.12 -1.99 13.20
C MET A 44 -7.42 -3.44 13.61
N PRO A 45 -8.56 -4.06 13.26
CA PRO A 45 -8.88 -5.44 13.63
C PRO A 45 -7.83 -6.45 13.13
N GLN A 46 -7.60 -7.52 13.89
CA GLN A 46 -6.57 -8.52 13.58
C GLN A 46 -6.80 -9.19 12.22
N GLU A 47 -8.06 -9.37 11.84
CA GLU A 47 -8.49 -9.96 10.58
C GLU A 47 -8.00 -9.15 9.38
N LEU A 48 -7.89 -7.83 9.53
CA LEU A 48 -7.40 -6.91 8.50
C LEU A 48 -5.86 -6.81 8.48
N ARG A 49 -5.17 -7.29 9.54
CA ARG A 49 -3.71 -7.21 9.67
C ARG A 49 -2.95 -8.34 8.97
N GLN A 50 -3.64 -9.31 8.39
CA GLN A 50 -3.01 -10.52 7.82
C GLN A 50 -1.93 -10.19 6.77
N SER A 51 -2.06 -9.05 6.09
CA SER A 51 -1.16 -8.57 5.04
C SER A 51 -0.12 -7.56 5.54
N LEU A 52 -0.12 -7.21 6.82
CA LEU A 52 0.82 -6.26 7.44
C LEU A 52 1.99 -6.99 8.11
N THR A 53 3.11 -6.30 8.24
CA THR A 53 4.22 -6.79 9.07
C THR A 53 3.84 -6.68 10.55
N GLY A 54 4.49 -7.45 11.43
CA GLY A 54 4.20 -7.51 12.87
C GLY A 54 4.32 -6.18 13.63
N SER A 55 4.78 -5.10 12.99
CA SER A 55 4.81 -3.73 13.49
C SER A 55 3.68 -2.84 12.98
N PHE A 56 2.60 -3.42 12.42
CA PHE A 56 1.47 -2.67 11.83
C PHE A 56 1.90 -1.77 10.68
N THR A 57 2.95 -2.18 9.95
CA THR A 57 3.45 -1.41 8.82
C THR A 57 3.32 -2.18 7.51
N LEU A 58 3.02 -1.44 6.45
CA LEU A 58 3.03 -1.90 5.08
C LEU A 58 4.21 -1.26 4.34
N LEU A 59 5.03 -2.11 3.72
CA LEU A 59 6.03 -1.66 2.75
C LEU A 59 5.41 -1.67 1.35
N PHE A 60 5.14 -0.48 0.82
CA PHE A 60 4.52 -0.29 -0.48
C PHE A 60 5.57 0.11 -1.51
N LYS A 61 5.84 -0.80 -2.46
CA LYS A 61 6.67 -0.51 -3.63
C LYS A 61 5.74 -0.15 -4.79
N MET A 62 5.87 1.07 -5.30
CA MET A 62 5.25 1.41 -6.58
C MET A 62 5.87 0.49 -7.64
N LYS A 63 5.04 -0.28 -8.35
CA LYS A 63 5.53 -0.96 -9.55
C LYS A 63 5.99 0.15 -10.50
N GLU A 64 7.25 0.10 -10.94
CA GLU A 64 7.67 0.92 -12.06
C GLU A 64 6.65 0.70 -13.18
N THR A 65 6.00 1.78 -13.61
CA THR A 65 5.15 1.78 -14.81
C THR A 65 6.07 1.57 -16.01
N GLY A 66 6.52 0.35 -16.20
CA GLY A 66 7.50 -0.05 -17.22
C GLY A 66 7.21 -1.42 -17.83
N ASP A 67 6.13 -2.10 -17.45
CA ASP A 67 5.70 -3.34 -18.10
C ASP A 67 4.38 -3.15 -18.84
N ARG A 68 4.40 -2.19 -19.77
CA ARG A 68 3.50 -2.21 -20.92
C ARG A 68 4.18 -3.07 -21.99
N ARG A 69 4.34 -4.38 -21.73
CA ARG A 69 4.46 -5.33 -22.85
C ARG A 69 3.12 -5.30 -23.57
N MET A 70 3.06 -4.46 -24.59
CA MET A 70 2.18 -4.63 -25.74
C MET A 70 2.23 -6.10 -26.13
N SER A 71 1.20 -6.85 -25.77
CA SER A 71 0.79 -7.95 -26.62
C SER A 71 0.03 -7.30 -27.78
N GLU A 72 0.79 -6.77 -28.76
CA GLU A 72 0.27 -6.70 -30.13
C GLU A 72 0.17 -8.15 -30.60
N LEU A 73 -1.05 -8.66 -30.57
CA LEU A 73 -1.49 -9.76 -31.40
C LEU A 73 -2.37 -9.14 -32.47
N ASP A 74 -1.78 -8.88 -33.63
CA ASP A 74 -2.42 -8.93 -34.95
C ASP A 74 -1.36 -9.27 -36.00
#